data_AF-A0AAD2CAG3-F1
#
_entry.id   AF-A0AAD2CAG3-F1
#
_cell.length_a   1.000
_cell.length_b   1.000
_cell.length_c   1.000
_cell.angle_alpha   90.00
_cell.angle_beta   90.00
_cell.angle_gamma   90.00
#
_symmetry.space_group_name_H-M   'P 1'
#
loop_
_entity.id
_entity.type
_entity.pdbx_description
1 polymer ?
#
loop_
_entity_poly.entity_id
_entity_poly.type
_entity_poly.pdbx_seq_one_letter_code
_entity_poly.pdbx_strand_id
1 'polypeptide(L)'
;MMSSSSRLIVSTVWNHHRAAKAPSSSLVRLFSSKNNQSNDDSSSLFDSAGGYFNSLRWKAANALTASLPEAERNQLLERMEPKKESQNSQSSEREGPTVPERSIDEIIAATKAEEAAKYEKRWVNTKEQLQKEAEEAALKRAENDIALQKRKLAFEAWQKNLEREMESASAAATTPTNVTSVKEEVLARLGDHPILGPVLVDLGSKRLHLVTAEALAAVPVWKKQRTYRHQRAKEMANDKMTTLHLGLPGIVGIYESSDGNLSIIDGQHRIGMLRELKNRNPEGFDFEQILVEVYPQQEGMDETEHAQEFFSEVNKAQPVRLLDLPNMAKASHLKMINGAAKTIKEKYPDMFSESQRCRPPHLNEDNLRDAIFAASVIDRHSLKSPKQLQDWIMTQNEIMQAKLQEEEAQQKVNAKALEKATKFGFYLGLGNDWYYN
;
A
#
# COMPACT_ATOMS: atom_id res chain seq x y z
N MET A 1 -53.75 -23.05 -38.47
CA MET A 1 -53.76 -21.97 -39.47
C MET A 1 -52.42 -21.25 -39.40
N MET A 2 -51.85 -20.99 -40.58
CA MET A 2 -50.48 -20.55 -40.81
C MET A 2 -50.14 -19.19 -40.21
N SER A 3 -48.90 -19.01 -39.78
CA SER A 3 -48.19 -17.74 -39.96
C SER A 3 -46.68 -17.95 -39.95
N SER A 4 -46.11 -17.92 -41.15
CA SER A 4 -44.69 -17.75 -41.45
C SER A 4 -44.24 -16.32 -41.19
N SER A 5 -43.01 -16.12 -40.71
CA SER A 5 -42.08 -15.03 -41.10
C SER A 5 -40.77 -15.23 -40.33
N SER A 6 -39.68 -15.73 -40.92
CA SER A 6 -38.77 -15.17 -41.94
C SER A 6 -37.88 -14.01 -41.45
N ARG A 7 -36.56 -14.20 -41.70
CA ARG A 7 -35.45 -13.21 -41.84
C ARG A 7 -34.74 -12.79 -40.53
N LEU A 8 -33.43 -12.54 -40.48
CA LEU A 8 -32.39 -12.35 -41.50
C LEU A 8 -31.01 -12.56 -40.84
N ILE A 9 -30.14 -13.37 -41.45
CA ILE A 9 -28.71 -13.45 -41.13
C ILE A 9 -28.01 -12.41 -42.02
N VAL A 10 -27.28 -11.47 -41.43
CA VAL A 10 -26.39 -10.55 -42.14
C VAL A 10 -24.96 -10.87 -41.72
N SER A 11 -24.23 -11.57 -42.59
CA SER A 11 -22.77 -11.65 -42.54
C SER A 11 -22.21 -10.41 -43.23
N THR A 12 -21.22 -9.76 -42.62
CA THR A 12 -20.44 -8.73 -43.30
C THR A 12 -19.00 -9.17 -43.33
N VAL A 13 -18.59 -9.64 -44.51
CA VAL A 13 -17.21 -9.88 -44.90
C VAL A 13 -16.61 -8.53 -45.26
N TRP A 14 -15.48 -8.17 -44.64
CA TRP A 14 -14.62 -7.10 -45.15
C TRP A 14 -13.19 -7.62 -45.29
N ASN A 15 -12.80 -7.76 -46.56
CA ASN A 15 -11.46 -8.04 -47.06
C ASN A 15 -10.95 -6.75 -47.69
N HIS A 16 -9.68 -6.37 -47.47
CA HIS A 16 -8.72 -5.72 -48.39
C HIS A 16 -7.47 -5.34 -47.57
N HIS A 17 -6.30 -5.96 -47.78
CA HIS A 17 -5.28 -5.77 -48.84
C HIS A 17 -4.07 -4.93 -48.39
N ARG A 18 -2.92 -5.62 -48.30
CA ARG A 18 -1.52 -5.26 -48.65
C ARG A 18 -1.12 -3.78 -48.74
N ALA A 19 -0.01 -3.38 -48.09
CA ALA A 19 1.35 -3.36 -48.68
C ALA A 19 2.37 -2.48 -47.90
N ALA A 20 3.53 -3.09 -47.63
CA ALA A 20 4.91 -2.58 -47.52
C ALA A 20 5.22 -1.07 -47.40
N LYS A 21 6.12 -0.74 -46.45
CA LYS A 21 7.47 -0.17 -46.74
C LYS A 21 8.32 -0.06 -45.47
N ALA A 22 9.52 -0.64 -45.51
CA ALA A 22 10.64 -0.32 -44.63
C ALA A 22 11.36 0.94 -45.13
N PRO A 23 12.04 1.68 -44.24
CA PRO A 23 13.48 1.89 -44.40
C PRO A 23 14.24 1.79 -43.06
N SER A 24 15.39 1.12 -43.02
CA SER A 24 16.74 1.68 -43.19
C SER A 24 17.40 2.11 -41.88
N SER A 25 18.52 1.46 -41.62
CA SER A 25 19.54 1.69 -40.60
C SER A 25 20.00 3.14 -40.45
N SER A 26 20.35 3.54 -39.23
CA SER A 26 21.41 4.52 -38.99
C SER A 26 22.29 4.10 -37.80
N LEU A 27 23.59 4.12 -38.08
CA LEU A 27 24.73 3.89 -37.19
C LEU A 27 24.86 5.02 -36.17
N VAL A 28 25.00 4.69 -34.88
CA VAL A 28 25.46 5.64 -33.87
C VAL A 28 26.99 5.66 -33.85
N ARG A 29 27.57 6.77 -34.29
CA ARG A 29 28.99 7.13 -34.14
C ARG A 29 29.24 7.63 -32.72
N LEU A 30 30.27 7.07 -32.07
CA LEU A 30 30.94 7.66 -30.92
C LEU A 30 31.63 8.97 -31.32
N PHE A 31 31.28 10.07 -30.68
CA PHE A 31 32.09 11.28 -30.65
C PHE A 31 32.67 11.50 -29.26
N SER A 32 33.99 11.36 -29.19
CA SER A 32 34.86 11.83 -28.12
C SER A 32 35.00 13.34 -28.26
N SER A 33 34.72 14.08 -27.18
CA SER A 33 34.87 15.54 -27.13
C SER A 33 36.15 15.90 -26.37
N LYS A 34 37.03 16.64 -27.04
CA LYS A 34 38.22 17.32 -26.54
C LYS A 34 37.96 18.84 -26.55
N ASN A 35 38.79 19.56 -25.78
CA ASN A 35 39.03 21.03 -25.66
C ASN A 35 38.29 21.70 -24.49
N ASN A 36 38.86 22.62 -23.70
CA ASN A 36 40.14 23.37 -23.69
C ASN A 36 40.40 23.81 -22.23
N GLN A 37 41.59 23.62 -21.66
CA GLN A 37 42.75 24.55 -21.58
C GLN A 37 42.50 25.90 -20.87
N SER A 38 43.06 26.03 -19.66
CA SER A 38 43.68 27.26 -19.14
C SER A 38 44.77 26.92 -18.10
N ASN A 39 46.02 27.19 -18.50
CA ASN A 39 47.27 27.56 -17.82
C ASN A 39 47.66 27.14 -16.39
N ASP A 40 48.91 26.66 -16.32
CA ASP A 40 49.98 26.84 -15.32
C ASP A 40 49.75 26.48 -13.84
N ASP A 41 50.22 25.28 -13.47
CA ASP A 41 51.31 25.09 -12.49
C ASP A 41 51.66 23.58 -12.37
N SER A 42 52.73 23.16 -13.04
CA SER A 42 53.13 21.74 -13.13
C SER A 42 54.32 21.42 -12.24
N SER A 43 54.11 21.34 -10.91
CA SER A 43 55.06 20.67 -10.01
C SER A 43 54.45 20.16 -8.68
N SER A 44 53.19 19.73 -8.64
CA SER A 44 52.58 19.16 -7.41
C SER A 44 51.67 17.93 -7.60
N LEU A 45 51.68 17.29 -8.78
CA LEU A 45 50.75 16.20 -9.11
C LEU A 45 50.99 14.87 -8.36
N PHE A 46 52.12 14.69 -7.66
CA PHE A 46 52.40 13.47 -6.89
C PHE A 46 52.20 13.61 -5.36
N ASP A 47 52.04 14.82 -4.81
CA ASP A 47 51.73 15.02 -3.37
C ASP A 47 50.22 14.93 -3.07
N SER A 48 49.35 15.11 -4.08
CA SER A 48 47.90 15.11 -3.88
C SER A 48 47.30 13.71 -3.70
N ALA A 49 47.98 12.64 -4.14
CA ALA A 49 47.46 11.28 -4.04
C ALA A 49 47.48 10.76 -2.59
N GLY A 50 48.53 11.07 -1.83
CA GLY A 50 48.67 10.65 -0.43
C GLY A 50 47.60 11.27 0.48
N GLY A 51 47.26 12.53 0.26
CA GLY A 51 46.18 13.23 0.98
C GLY A 51 44.80 12.61 0.71
N TYR A 52 44.54 12.22 -0.54
CA TYR A 52 43.27 11.59 -0.92
C TYR A 52 43.08 10.23 -0.21
N PHE A 53 44.10 9.36 -0.23
CA PHE A 53 44.02 8.05 0.44
C PHE A 53 43.91 8.17 1.96
N ASN A 54 44.61 9.11 2.59
CA ASN A 54 44.45 9.36 4.03
C ASN A 54 43.05 9.86 4.37
N SER A 55 42.45 10.74 3.55
CA SER A 55 41.08 11.19 3.75
C SER A 55 40.05 10.06 3.58
N LEU A 56 40.27 9.16 2.62
CA LEU A 56 39.39 8.01 2.38
C LEU A 56 39.48 7.01 3.53
N ARG A 57 40.69 6.75 4.02
CA ARG A 57 40.95 5.88 5.18
C ARG A 57 40.29 6.42 6.45
N TRP A 58 40.36 7.74 6.68
CA TRP A 58 39.66 8.39 7.80
C TRP A 58 38.14 8.33 7.69
N LYS A 59 37.58 8.53 6.49
CA LYS A 59 36.13 8.40 6.26
C LYS A 59 35.65 6.96 6.48
N ALA A 60 36.42 5.98 6.01
CA ALA A 60 36.12 4.56 6.23
C ALA A 60 36.23 4.17 7.71
N ALA A 61 37.28 4.62 8.41
CA ALA A 61 37.46 4.38 9.84
C ALA A 61 36.32 5.00 10.66
N ASN A 62 35.91 6.23 10.37
CA ASN A 62 34.77 6.87 11.03
C ASN A 62 33.45 6.14 10.76
N ALA A 63 33.22 5.68 9.52
CA ALA A 63 32.02 4.93 9.18
C ALA A 63 31.96 3.57 9.89
N LEU A 64 33.08 2.85 9.97
CA LEU A 64 33.18 1.54 10.61
C LEU A 64 33.15 1.59 12.14
N THR A 65 33.53 2.73 12.74
CA THR A 65 33.56 2.91 14.21
C THR A 65 32.35 3.68 14.74
N ALA A 66 31.39 4.05 13.88
CA ALA A 66 30.20 4.82 14.26
C ALA A 66 29.30 4.10 15.28
N SER A 67 29.40 2.78 15.41
CA SER A 67 28.63 1.98 16.38
C SER A 67 29.37 1.74 17.71
N LEU A 68 30.61 2.21 17.85
CA LEU A 68 31.39 2.05 19.09
C LEU A 68 31.08 3.17 20.10
N PRO A 69 31.13 2.90 21.42
CA PRO A 69 31.12 3.93 22.44
C PRO A 69 32.23 4.96 22.21
N GLU A 70 31.95 6.22 22.51
CA GLU A 70 32.82 7.37 22.15
C GLU A 70 34.26 7.23 22.69
N ALA A 71 34.42 6.64 23.88
CA ALA A 71 35.74 6.36 24.47
C ALA A 71 36.57 5.36 23.65
N GLU A 72 35.95 4.27 23.16
CA GLU A 72 36.63 3.25 22.35
C GLU A 72 36.91 3.76 20.93
N ARG A 73 35.95 4.54 20.37
CA ARG A 73 36.13 5.21 19.08
C ARG A 73 37.37 6.11 19.10
N ASN A 74 37.49 6.96 20.12
CA ASN A 74 38.60 7.91 20.22
C ASN A 74 39.95 7.20 20.42
N GLN A 75 39.99 6.12 21.21
CA GLN A 75 41.20 5.34 21.43
C GLN A 75 41.68 4.62 20.15
N LEU A 76 40.75 4.22 19.28
CA LEU A 76 41.06 3.56 18.01
C LEU A 76 41.53 4.58 16.96
N LEU A 77 40.92 5.77 16.93
CA LEU A 77 41.35 6.89 16.09
C LEU A 77 42.75 7.39 16.48
N GLU A 78 43.05 7.49 17.78
CA GLU A 78 44.36 7.90 18.30
C GLU A 78 45.47 6.89 17.94
N ARG A 79 45.15 5.60 17.84
CA ARG A 79 46.10 4.57 17.34
C ARG A 79 46.31 4.60 15.83
N MET A 80 45.37 5.16 15.07
CA MET A 80 45.45 5.28 13.61
C MET A 80 46.19 6.54 13.16
N GLU A 81 46.36 7.53 14.03
CA GLU A 81 47.23 8.66 13.76
C GLU A 81 48.67 8.16 13.60
N PRO A 82 49.36 8.53 12.50
CA PRO A 82 50.76 8.15 12.33
C PRO A 82 51.55 8.74 13.49
N LYS A 83 52.09 7.86 14.35
CA LYS A 83 52.99 8.27 15.43
C LYS A 83 54.09 9.11 14.80
N LYS A 84 54.05 10.43 15.07
CA LYS A 84 55.21 11.29 14.80
C LYS A 84 56.36 10.67 15.57
N GLU A 85 57.37 10.18 14.85
CA GLU A 85 58.60 9.66 15.44
C GLU A 85 59.30 10.79 16.17
N SER A 86 58.88 11.05 17.40
CA SER A 86 59.67 11.79 18.37
C SER A 86 60.78 10.86 18.82
N GLN A 87 61.93 11.02 18.17
CA GLN A 87 63.23 10.57 18.67
C GLN A 87 63.42 11.17 20.07
N ASN A 88 63.10 10.43 21.12
CA ASN A 88 63.75 10.64 22.40
C ASN A 88 63.75 9.35 23.22
N SER A 89 64.92 8.76 23.25
CA SER A 89 65.31 7.61 24.05
C SER A 89 65.38 8.05 25.51
N GLN A 90 64.51 7.55 26.39
CA GLN A 90 64.84 7.46 27.80
C GLN A 90 64.09 6.31 28.47
N SER A 91 64.88 5.28 28.76
CA SER A 91 64.62 4.11 29.57
C SER A 91 64.21 4.48 31.00
N SER A 92 63.08 3.95 31.48
CA SER A 92 62.88 3.74 32.91
C SER A 92 62.21 2.38 33.13
N GLU A 93 63.01 1.42 33.58
CA GLU A 93 62.59 0.10 34.04
C GLU A 93 61.72 0.26 35.30
N ARG A 94 60.48 -0.22 35.22
CA ARG A 94 59.68 -0.60 36.40
C ARG A 94 59.22 -2.02 36.18
N GLU A 95 59.88 -2.94 36.88
CA GLU A 95 59.53 -4.34 36.99
C GLU A 95 58.14 -4.47 37.66
N GLY A 96 57.12 -4.54 36.81
CA GLY A 96 55.80 -5.03 37.19
C GLY A 96 55.71 -6.54 36.94
N PRO A 97 54.85 -7.26 37.68
CA PRO A 97 54.70 -8.70 37.56
C PRO A 97 54.40 -9.08 36.11
N THR A 98 55.25 -9.92 35.54
CA THR A 98 55.16 -10.42 34.17
C THR A 98 53.90 -11.26 34.00
N VAL A 99 52.81 -10.58 33.62
CA VAL A 99 51.65 -11.25 33.04
C VAL A 99 52.15 -11.87 31.73
N PRO A 100 52.06 -13.20 31.54
CA PRO A 100 52.53 -13.83 30.32
C PRO A 100 51.84 -13.16 29.13
N GLU A 101 52.64 -12.57 28.24
CA GLU A 101 52.16 -11.92 27.03
C GLU A 101 51.48 -12.97 26.16
N ARG A 102 50.14 -13.00 26.22
CA ARG A 102 49.35 -13.80 25.30
C ARG A 102 49.64 -13.33 23.89
N SER A 103 49.83 -14.27 22.98
CA SER A 103 50.05 -13.96 21.57
C SER A 103 48.89 -13.10 21.04
N ILE A 104 49.18 -12.15 20.15
CA ILE A 104 48.17 -11.32 19.48
C ILE A 104 47.08 -12.22 18.84
N ASP A 105 47.48 -13.38 18.31
CA ASP A 105 46.57 -14.37 17.72
C ASP A 105 45.60 -14.96 18.75
N GLU A 106 46.06 -15.16 19.99
CA GLU A 106 45.25 -15.68 21.10
C GLU A 106 44.20 -14.65 21.53
N ILE A 107 44.56 -13.36 21.54
CA ILE A 107 43.63 -12.25 21.85
C ILE A 107 42.56 -12.12 20.75
N ILE A 108 42.96 -12.24 19.48
CA ILE A 108 42.01 -12.19 18.34
C ILE A 108 41.08 -13.41 18.37
N ALA A 109 41.60 -14.60 18.68
CA ALA A 109 40.78 -15.81 18.81
C ALA A 109 39.78 -15.69 19.97
N ALA A 110 40.21 -15.19 21.12
CA ALA A 110 39.35 -15.01 22.30
C ALA A 110 38.24 -13.98 22.06
N THR A 111 38.57 -12.83 21.42
CA THR A 111 37.58 -11.79 21.10
C THR A 111 36.55 -12.26 20.09
N LYS A 112 36.97 -12.98 19.03
CA LYS A 112 36.03 -13.61 18.07
C LYS A 112 35.13 -14.64 18.73
N ALA A 113 35.66 -15.45 19.65
CA ALA A 113 34.88 -16.43 20.39
C ALA A 113 33.83 -15.77 21.30
N GLU A 114 34.19 -14.68 21.99
CA GLU A 114 33.26 -13.91 22.82
C GLU A 114 32.17 -13.24 21.98
N GLU A 115 32.53 -12.68 20.82
CA GLU A 115 31.58 -12.06 19.91
C GLU A 115 30.60 -13.10 19.34
N ALA A 116 31.10 -14.28 18.93
CA ALA A 116 30.26 -15.39 18.48
C ALA A 116 29.28 -15.85 19.58
N ALA A 117 29.74 -15.96 20.83
CA ALA A 117 28.88 -16.32 21.96
C ALA A 117 27.80 -15.24 22.23
N LYS A 118 28.12 -13.95 22.07
CA LYS A 118 27.14 -12.86 22.17
C LYS A 118 26.09 -12.92 21.07
N TYR A 119 26.50 -13.22 19.83
CA TYR A 119 25.55 -13.40 18.72
C TYR A 119 24.64 -14.62 18.92
N GLU A 120 25.18 -15.74 19.38
CA GLU A 120 24.39 -16.94 19.65
C GLU A 120 23.34 -16.68 20.74
N LYS A 121 23.72 -16.00 21.83
CA LYS A 121 22.79 -15.60 22.88
C LYS A 121 21.70 -14.65 22.37
N ARG A 122 22.05 -13.66 21.54
CA ARG A 122 21.06 -12.76 20.91
C ARG A 122 20.12 -13.51 19.98
N TRP A 123 20.65 -14.45 19.20
CA TRP A 123 19.88 -15.28 18.30
C TRP A 123 18.87 -16.15 19.04
N VAL A 124 19.29 -16.84 20.10
CA VAL A 124 18.41 -17.66 20.96
C VAL A 124 17.30 -16.80 21.56
N ASN A 125 17.62 -15.64 22.15
CA ASN A 125 16.63 -14.73 22.71
C ASN A 125 15.62 -14.23 21.66
N THR A 126 16.11 -13.88 20.46
CA THR A 126 15.24 -13.41 19.36
C THR A 126 14.33 -14.54 18.87
N LYS A 127 14.86 -15.76 18.77
CA LYS A 127 14.09 -16.95 18.38
C LYS A 127 12.98 -17.24 19.38
N GLU A 128 13.27 -17.19 20.68
CA GLU A 128 12.27 -17.38 21.74
C GLU A 128 11.19 -16.29 21.72
N GLN A 129 11.58 -15.02 21.50
CA GLN A 129 10.62 -13.92 21.36
C GLN A 129 9.71 -14.10 20.15
N LEU A 130 10.28 -14.44 18.99
CA LEU A 130 9.51 -14.70 17.76
C LEU A 130 8.56 -15.89 17.93
N GLN A 131 9.01 -16.94 18.62
CA GLN A 131 8.16 -18.10 18.91
C GLN A 131 6.99 -17.71 19.81
N LYS A 132 7.25 -16.97 20.89
CA LYS A 132 6.21 -16.49 21.81
C LYS A 132 5.20 -15.58 21.11
N GLU A 133 5.67 -14.66 20.26
CA GLU A 133 4.80 -13.79 19.47
C GLU A 133 3.95 -14.58 18.47
N ALA A 134 4.53 -15.60 17.81
CA ALA A 134 3.81 -16.47 16.89
C ALA A 134 2.73 -17.32 17.61
N GLU A 135 3.02 -17.84 18.80
CA GLU A 135 2.07 -18.58 19.63
C GLU A 135 0.92 -17.67 20.11
N GLU A 136 1.22 -16.46 20.57
CA GLU A 136 0.20 -15.47 20.96
C GLU A 136 -0.68 -15.08 19.78
N ALA A 137 -0.10 -14.87 18.60
CA ALA A 137 -0.85 -14.57 17.38
C ALA A 137 -1.73 -15.75 16.93
N ALA A 138 -1.27 -16.99 17.14
CA ALA A 138 -2.05 -18.19 16.83
C ALA A 138 -3.25 -18.35 17.78
N LEU A 139 -3.05 -18.13 19.09
CA LEU A 139 -4.13 -18.16 20.08
C LEU A 139 -5.19 -17.09 19.78
N LYS A 140 -4.78 -15.85 19.50
CA LYS A 140 -5.69 -14.77 19.11
C LYS A 140 -6.52 -15.09 17.86
N ARG A 141 -5.95 -15.82 16.89
CA ARG A 141 -6.70 -16.29 15.71
C ARG A 141 -7.72 -17.35 16.09
N ALA A 142 -7.34 -18.34 16.89
CA ALA A 142 -8.24 -19.39 17.34
C ALA A 142 -9.42 -18.84 18.15
N GLU A 143 -9.16 -17.88 19.05
CA GLU A 143 -10.21 -17.19 19.82
C GLU A 143 -11.19 -16.45 18.91
N ASN A 144 -10.68 -15.75 17.88
CA ASN A 144 -11.52 -15.05 16.91
C ASN A 144 -12.37 -16.04 16.09
N ASP A 145 -11.79 -17.16 15.63
CA ASP A 145 -12.53 -18.19 14.89
C ASP A 145 -13.66 -18.81 15.73
N ILE A 146 -13.39 -19.09 17.01
CA ILE A 146 -14.42 -19.57 17.95
C ILE A 146 -15.51 -18.52 18.15
N ALA A 147 -15.14 -17.24 18.29
CA ALA A 147 -16.10 -16.16 18.41
C ALA A 147 -16.99 -16.03 17.16
N LEU A 148 -16.41 -16.18 15.97
CA LEU A 148 -17.14 -16.19 14.71
C LEU A 148 -18.08 -17.40 14.61
N GLN A 149 -17.66 -18.60 15.02
CA GLN A 149 -18.52 -19.78 15.06
C GLN A 149 -19.70 -19.60 16.02
N LYS A 150 -19.46 -19.07 17.22
CA LYS A 150 -20.53 -18.76 18.19
C LYS A 150 -21.53 -17.76 17.61
N ARG A 151 -21.05 -16.74 16.90
CA ARG A 151 -21.92 -15.76 16.22
C ARG A 151 -22.76 -16.41 15.11
N LYS A 152 -22.17 -17.31 14.30
CA LYS A 152 -22.91 -18.06 13.28
C LYS A 152 -24.03 -18.91 13.89
N LEU A 153 -23.72 -19.67 14.93
CA LEU A 153 -24.73 -20.49 15.62
C LEU A 153 -25.84 -19.63 16.26
N ALA A 154 -25.49 -18.50 16.87
CA ALA A 154 -26.46 -17.56 17.41
C ALA A 154 -27.37 -16.97 16.31
N PHE A 155 -26.78 -16.65 15.15
CA PHE A 155 -27.52 -16.14 14.00
C PHE A 155 -28.46 -17.18 13.37
N GLU A 156 -28.00 -18.42 13.18
CA GLU A 156 -28.85 -19.52 12.71
C GLU A 156 -30.01 -19.80 13.68
N ALA A 157 -29.76 -19.74 14.99
CA ALA A 157 -30.80 -19.90 15.99
C ALA A 157 -31.82 -18.76 15.94
N TRP A 158 -31.34 -17.53 15.72
CA TRP A 158 -32.16 -16.34 15.54
C TRP A 158 -33.03 -16.45 14.28
N GLN A 159 -32.47 -16.83 13.12
CA GLN A 159 -33.22 -17.07 11.88
C GLN A 159 -34.31 -18.13 12.06
N LYS A 160 -33.99 -19.26 12.71
CA LYS A 160 -34.99 -20.31 12.99
C LYS A 160 -36.10 -19.85 13.93
N ASN A 161 -35.83 -18.88 14.81
CA ASN A 161 -36.88 -18.26 15.63
C ASN A 161 -37.72 -17.32 14.78
N LEU A 162 -37.09 -16.54 13.90
CA LEU A 162 -37.76 -15.63 12.96
C LEU A 162 -38.74 -16.38 12.05
N GLU A 163 -38.31 -17.49 11.45
CA GLU A 163 -39.18 -18.34 10.62
C GLU A 163 -40.37 -18.88 11.41
N ARG A 164 -40.13 -19.41 12.63
CA ARG A 164 -41.19 -19.92 13.51
C ARG A 164 -42.18 -18.84 13.93
N GLU A 165 -41.71 -17.64 14.24
CA GLU A 165 -42.60 -16.52 14.57
C GLU A 165 -43.42 -16.07 13.36
N MET A 166 -42.81 -16.00 12.17
CA MET A 166 -43.51 -15.69 10.92
C MET A 166 -44.58 -16.73 10.58
N GLU A 167 -44.28 -18.03 10.70
CA GLU A 167 -45.25 -19.12 10.51
C GLU A 167 -46.41 -19.01 11.51
N SER A 168 -46.10 -18.73 12.79
CA SER A 168 -47.13 -18.57 13.83
C SER A 168 -48.01 -17.35 13.61
N ALA A 169 -47.43 -16.23 13.16
CA ALA A 169 -48.17 -15.01 12.85
C ALA A 169 -49.05 -15.18 11.60
N SER A 170 -48.53 -15.87 10.57
CA SER A 170 -49.31 -16.21 9.37
C SER A 170 -50.47 -17.14 9.69
N ALA A 171 -50.31 -18.08 10.62
CA ALA A 171 -51.39 -18.97 11.05
C ALA A 171 -52.47 -18.23 11.85
N ALA A 172 -52.09 -17.23 12.65
CA ALA A 172 -53.01 -16.42 13.44
C ALA A 172 -53.76 -15.35 12.62
N ALA A 173 -53.19 -14.88 11.50
CA ALA A 173 -53.78 -13.86 10.64
C ALA A 173 -54.85 -14.43 9.68
N THR A 174 -55.98 -14.91 10.20
CA THR A 174 -57.10 -15.42 9.38
C THR A 174 -58.00 -14.31 8.77
N THR A 175 -57.71 -13.03 9.04
CA THR A 175 -58.47 -11.88 8.53
C THR A 175 -57.60 -10.95 7.68
N PRO A 176 -58.01 -10.58 6.45
CA PRO A 176 -57.17 -9.88 5.45
C PRO A 176 -57.04 -8.37 5.71
N THR A 177 -56.72 -7.96 6.95
CA THR A 177 -56.58 -6.54 7.30
C THR A 177 -55.12 -6.19 7.59
N ASN A 178 -54.53 -5.42 6.68
CA ASN A 178 -53.32 -4.60 6.82
C ASN A 178 -51.97 -5.32 7.06
N VAL A 179 -51.43 -5.93 6.00
CA VAL A 179 -50.13 -6.66 5.96
C VAL A 179 -48.93 -5.81 6.40
N THR A 180 -48.98 -4.48 6.24
CA THR A 180 -47.86 -3.58 6.56
C THR A 180 -47.62 -3.42 8.06
N SER A 181 -48.69 -3.39 8.87
CA SER A 181 -48.61 -3.23 10.34
C SER A 181 -48.06 -4.48 11.04
N VAL A 182 -48.30 -5.66 10.48
CA VAL A 182 -47.81 -6.93 11.05
C VAL A 182 -46.29 -7.07 10.88
N LYS A 183 -45.73 -6.59 9.76
CA LYS A 183 -44.28 -6.61 9.54
C LYS A 183 -43.52 -5.76 10.55
N GLU A 184 -44.02 -4.56 10.88
CA GLU A 184 -43.41 -3.69 11.90
C GLU A 184 -43.47 -4.29 13.31
N GLU A 185 -44.60 -4.92 13.70
CA GLU A 185 -44.68 -5.60 15.00
C GLU A 185 -43.79 -6.84 15.09
N VAL A 186 -43.63 -7.59 14.00
CA VAL A 186 -42.74 -8.75 13.95
C VAL A 186 -41.26 -8.30 14.02
N LEU A 187 -40.88 -7.24 13.30
CA LEU A 187 -39.54 -6.64 13.41
C LEU A 187 -39.25 -6.08 14.81
N ALA A 188 -40.24 -5.49 15.48
CA ALA A 188 -40.11 -5.05 16.87
C ALA A 188 -39.96 -6.23 17.86
N ARG A 189 -40.49 -7.41 17.52
CA ARG A 189 -40.35 -8.65 18.33
C ARG A 189 -39.07 -9.42 18.04
N LEU A 190 -38.48 -9.21 16.85
CA LEU A 190 -37.41 -10.04 16.35
C LEU A 190 -36.09 -9.96 17.10
N GLY A 191 -35.96 -9.10 18.11
CA GLY A 191 -34.77 -9.01 18.92
C GLY A 191 -33.56 -8.47 18.14
N ASP A 192 -32.49 -8.20 18.88
CA ASP A 192 -31.32 -7.53 18.35
C ASP A 192 -30.53 -8.43 17.41
N HIS A 193 -30.05 -7.90 16.27
CA HIS A 193 -29.15 -8.63 15.39
C HIS A 193 -27.88 -9.01 16.16
N PRO A 194 -27.41 -10.26 16.15
CA PRO A 194 -26.38 -10.75 17.08
C PRO A 194 -25.03 -10.03 16.96
N ILE A 195 -24.76 -9.41 15.81
CA ILE A 195 -23.53 -8.64 15.55
C ILE A 195 -23.81 -7.13 15.50
N LEU A 196 -25.00 -6.74 15.03
CA LEU A 196 -25.30 -5.36 14.66
C LEU A 196 -26.17 -4.66 15.71
N GLY A 197 -26.63 -5.39 16.73
CA GLY A 197 -27.52 -4.85 17.74
C GLY A 197 -28.93 -4.52 17.19
N PRO A 198 -29.69 -3.68 17.90
CA PRO A 198 -31.04 -3.31 17.52
C PRO A 198 -31.07 -2.59 16.16
N VAL A 199 -32.14 -2.84 15.40
CA VAL A 199 -32.49 -2.05 14.21
C VAL A 199 -33.06 -0.71 14.70
N LEU A 200 -32.42 0.40 14.32
CA LEU A 200 -32.96 1.74 14.60
C LEU A 200 -34.13 2.07 13.67
N VAL A 201 -33.93 1.82 12.37
CA VAL A 201 -34.89 2.16 11.31
C VAL A 201 -34.76 1.13 10.19
N ASP A 202 -35.89 0.61 9.71
CA ASP A 202 -35.98 -0.18 8.50
C ASP A 202 -36.63 0.65 7.39
N LEU A 203 -35.90 0.88 6.30
CA LEU A 203 -36.37 1.66 5.14
C LEU A 203 -36.84 0.76 3.99
N GLY A 204 -36.93 -0.56 4.22
CA GLY A 204 -37.26 -1.58 3.22
C GLY A 204 -36.09 -1.93 2.30
N SER A 205 -35.38 -0.93 1.76
CA SER A 205 -34.20 -1.14 0.92
C SER A 205 -32.89 -1.26 1.71
N LYS A 206 -32.87 -0.75 2.95
CA LYS A 206 -31.74 -0.82 3.87
C LYS A 206 -32.22 -0.66 5.31
N ARG A 207 -31.41 -1.14 6.25
CA ARG A 207 -31.63 -1.03 7.70
C ARG A 207 -30.53 -0.19 8.34
N LEU A 208 -30.86 0.60 9.35
CA LEU A 208 -29.92 1.39 10.13
C LEU A 208 -29.70 0.72 11.49
N HIS A 209 -28.44 0.58 11.90
CA HIS A 209 -28.06 -0.01 13.18
C HIS A 209 -27.04 0.87 13.92
N LEU A 210 -26.99 0.74 15.24
CA LEU A 210 -25.86 1.23 16.06
C LEU A 210 -25.01 0.05 16.47
N VAL A 211 -23.74 0.07 16.04
CA VAL A 211 -22.81 -1.03 16.21
C VAL A 211 -21.59 -0.55 16.96
N THR A 212 -21.04 -1.39 17.82
CA THR A 212 -19.77 -1.07 18.48
C THR A 212 -18.63 -1.11 17.46
N ALA A 213 -17.63 -0.24 17.62
CA ALA A 213 -16.47 -0.22 16.72
C ALA A 213 -15.73 -1.56 16.68
N GLU A 214 -15.81 -2.34 17.76
CA GLU A 214 -15.21 -3.67 17.88
C GLU A 214 -15.98 -4.73 17.08
N ALA A 215 -17.31 -4.76 17.20
CA ALA A 215 -18.14 -5.64 16.40
C ALA A 215 -17.96 -5.32 14.90
N LEU A 216 -17.91 -4.03 14.56
CA LEU A 216 -17.70 -3.58 13.19
C LEU A 216 -16.32 -3.97 12.62
N ALA A 217 -15.26 -3.91 13.43
CA ALA A 217 -13.92 -4.33 13.02
C ALA A 217 -13.80 -5.85 12.77
N ALA A 218 -14.73 -6.66 13.30
CA ALA A 218 -14.79 -8.10 13.07
C ALA A 218 -15.56 -8.48 11.80
N VAL A 219 -16.32 -7.55 11.20
CA VAL A 219 -17.01 -7.80 9.92
C VAL A 219 -15.97 -7.89 8.80
N PRO A 220 -16.00 -8.92 7.94
CA PRO A 220 -15.04 -9.04 6.85
C PRO A 220 -15.27 -7.96 5.78
N VAL A 221 -14.20 -7.55 5.11
CA VAL A 221 -14.29 -6.62 3.97
C VAL A 221 -14.62 -7.40 2.70
N TRP A 222 -15.57 -6.90 1.91
CA TRP A 222 -15.94 -7.53 0.65
C TRP A 222 -14.74 -7.61 -0.32
N LYS A 223 -14.50 -8.78 -0.94
CA LYS A 223 -13.23 -9.10 -1.62
C LYS A 223 -12.84 -8.16 -2.78
N LYS A 224 -13.79 -7.49 -3.41
CA LYS A 224 -13.56 -6.60 -4.58
C LYS A 224 -13.43 -5.12 -4.19
N GLN A 225 -13.31 -4.80 -2.91
CA GLN A 225 -13.05 -3.44 -2.42
C GLN A 225 -11.66 -2.91 -2.79
N ARG A 226 -11.47 -1.59 -2.65
CA ARG A 226 -10.16 -0.94 -2.87
C ARG A 226 -9.12 -1.56 -1.92
N THR A 227 -7.84 -1.52 -2.27
CA THR A 227 -6.80 -2.01 -1.33
C THR A 227 -6.81 -1.17 -0.06
N TYR A 228 -6.94 -1.83 1.10
CA TYR A 228 -6.82 -1.17 2.39
C TYR A 228 -5.40 -0.65 2.61
N ARG A 229 -5.28 0.66 2.89
CA ARG A 229 -4.01 1.32 3.20
C ARG A 229 -4.02 1.76 4.66
N HIS A 230 -3.29 1.04 5.50
CA HIS A 230 -3.20 1.33 6.94
C HIS A 230 -2.71 2.76 7.24
N GLN A 231 -1.76 3.27 6.44
CA GLN A 231 -1.25 4.63 6.57
C GLN A 231 -2.34 5.69 6.38
N ARG A 232 -3.20 5.52 5.36
CA ARG A 232 -4.36 6.39 5.14
C ARG A 232 -5.34 6.38 6.32
N ALA A 233 -5.58 5.22 6.91
CA ALA A 233 -6.44 5.12 8.10
C ALA A 233 -5.84 5.86 9.31
N LYS A 234 -4.52 5.82 9.48
CA LYS A 234 -3.79 6.59 10.51
C LYS A 234 -3.87 8.10 10.30
N GLU A 235 -3.71 8.56 9.06
CA GLU A 235 -3.88 9.97 8.68
C GLU A 235 -5.30 10.43 8.96
N MET A 236 -6.30 9.66 8.51
CA MET A 236 -7.70 9.94 8.82
C MET A 236 -7.94 10.03 10.34
N ALA A 237 -7.29 9.16 11.14
CA ALA A 237 -7.42 9.21 12.60
C ALA A 237 -6.76 10.45 13.19
N ASN A 238 -5.57 10.83 12.72
CA ASN A 238 -4.88 12.06 13.14
C ASN A 238 -5.73 13.30 12.85
N ASP A 239 -6.27 13.40 11.63
CA ASP A 239 -7.14 14.50 11.24
C ASP A 239 -8.41 14.49 12.09
N LYS A 240 -8.97 13.30 12.33
CA LYS A 240 -10.20 13.14 13.10
C LYS A 240 -10.04 13.52 14.57
N MET A 241 -8.89 13.27 15.20
CA MET A 241 -8.61 13.69 16.58
C MET A 241 -8.86 15.18 16.80
N THR A 242 -8.54 16.03 15.83
CA THR A 242 -8.76 17.49 15.93
C THR A 242 -10.23 17.90 15.75
N THR A 243 -11.05 17.01 15.18
CA THR A 243 -12.45 17.26 14.80
C THR A 243 -13.42 16.25 15.41
N LEU A 244 -13.07 15.63 16.54
CA LEU A 244 -13.90 14.60 17.20
C LEU A 244 -15.27 15.13 17.64
N HIS A 245 -15.32 16.39 18.06
CA HIS A 245 -16.55 17.08 18.46
C HIS A 245 -17.62 17.15 17.35
N LEU A 246 -17.25 16.91 16.08
CA LEU A 246 -18.17 16.86 14.95
C LEU A 246 -18.80 15.47 14.73
N GLY A 247 -18.51 14.46 15.57
CA GLY A 247 -18.94 13.08 15.38
C GLY A 247 -18.26 12.41 14.17
N LEU A 248 -18.62 11.18 13.80
CA LEU A 248 -18.03 10.53 12.63
C LEU A 248 -18.64 11.02 11.32
N PRO A 249 -17.83 11.50 10.36
CA PRO A 249 -18.35 11.85 9.05
C PRO A 249 -18.59 10.59 8.21
N GLY A 250 -19.82 10.48 7.71
CA GLY A 250 -20.26 9.44 6.76
C GLY A 250 -20.56 8.08 7.40
N ILE A 251 -21.41 7.31 6.74
CA ILE A 251 -21.93 6.03 7.24
C ILE A 251 -21.17 4.83 6.64
N VAL A 252 -20.92 3.79 7.44
CA VAL A 252 -20.32 2.53 6.95
C VAL A 252 -21.40 1.68 6.32
N GLY A 253 -21.18 1.28 5.06
CA GLY A 253 -22.09 0.41 4.31
C GLY A 253 -21.71 -1.05 4.49
N ILE A 254 -22.68 -1.86 4.90
CA ILE A 254 -22.57 -3.31 5.11
C ILE A 254 -23.57 -4.00 4.19
N TYR A 255 -23.12 -5.04 3.51
CA TYR A 255 -23.97 -5.97 2.78
C TYR A 255 -24.26 -7.16 3.67
N GLU A 256 -25.50 -7.64 3.64
CA GLU A 256 -25.93 -8.84 4.36
C GLU A 256 -26.48 -9.85 3.35
N SER A 257 -25.87 -11.03 3.27
CA SER A 257 -26.34 -12.10 2.38
C SER A 257 -27.64 -12.73 2.90
N SER A 258 -28.30 -13.56 2.08
CA SER A 258 -29.47 -14.37 2.50
C SER A 258 -29.18 -15.26 3.71
N ASP A 259 -27.93 -15.72 3.83
CA ASP A 259 -27.45 -16.53 4.95
C ASP A 259 -27.06 -15.67 6.18
N GLY A 260 -27.26 -14.35 6.09
CA GLY A 260 -26.88 -13.35 7.09
C GLY A 260 -25.39 -13.12 7.26
N ASN A 261 -24.58 -13.55 6.29
CA ASN A 261 -23.17 -13.20 6.31
C ASN A 261 -23.03 -11.71 6.02
N LEU A 262 -22.30 -11.01 6.89
CA LEU A 262 -22.05 -9.58 6.75
C LEU A 262 -20.74 -9.34 5.99
N SER A 263 -20.72 -8.34 5.12
CA SER A 263 -19.51 -7.88 4.42
C SER A 263 -19.49 -6.36 4.31
N ILE A 264 -18.36 -5.72 4.64
CA ILE A 264 -18.19 -4.27 4.47
C ILE A 264 -18.02 -3.96 2.97
N ILE A 265 -18.98 -3.21 2.44
CA ILE A 265 -19.04 -2.77 1.04
C ILE A 265 -18.69 -1.30 0.85
N ASP A 266 -18.69 -0.49 1.92
CA ASP A 266 -18.10 0.85 1.93
C ASP A 266 -17.58 1.22 3.33
N GLY A 267 -16.54 2.06 3.38
CA GLY A 267 -16.03 2.59 4.65
C GLY A 267 -14.89 1.79 5.28
N GLN A 268 -14.22 0.89 4.57
CA GLN A 268 -13.11 0.09 5.12
C GLN A 268 -12.00 0.94 5.80
N HIS A 269 -11.64 2.11 5.24
CA HIS A 269 -10.62 2.98 5.83
C HIS A 269 -11.16 3.72 7.06
N ARG A 270 -12.47 3.94 7.15
CA ARG A 270 -13.13 4.51 8.33
C ARG A 270 -13.15 3.51 9.48
N ILE A 271 -13.32 2.23 9.19
CA ILE A 271 -13.17 1.16 10.20
C ILE A 271 -11.72 1.07 10.68
N GLY A 272 -10.76 1.15 9.75
CA GLY A 272 -9.34 1.26 10.10
C GLY A 272 -9.06 2.47 11.00
N MET A 273 -9.60 3.64 10.64
CA MET A 273 -9.51 4.87 11.42
C MET A 273 -10.14 4.70 12.82
N LEU A 274 -11.31 4.07 12.92
CA LEU A 274 -11.99 3.78 14.18
C LEU A 274 -11.13 2.91 15.11
N ARG A 275 -10.45 1.91 14.54
CA ARG A 275 -9.51 1.07 15.28
C ARG A 275 -8.32 1.88 15.81
N GLU A 276 -7.75 2.75 14.98
CA GLU A 276 -6.67 3.65 15.40
C GLU A 276 -7.11 4.65 16.48
N LEU A 277 -8.33 5.19 16.38
CA LEU A 277 -8.91 6.07 17.39
C LEU A 277 -9.17 5.32 18.70
N LYS A 278 -9.75 4.12 18.65
CA LYS A 278 -10.01 3.29 19.85
C LYS A 278 -8.70 3.00 20.60
N ASN A 279 -7.62 2.69 19.88
CA ASN A 279 -6.29 2.47 20.47
C ASN A 279 -5.73 3.71 21.18
N ARG A 280 -6.11 4.91 20.76
CA ARG A 280 -5.69 6.18 21.38
C ARG A 280 -6.62 6.61 22.51
N ASN A 281 -7.82 6.03 22.58
CA ASN A 281 -8.85 6.30 23.57
C ASN A 281 -9.10 7.80 23.82
N PRO A 282 -9.47 8.58 22.79
CA PRO A 282 -9.78 9.98 22.98
C PRO A 282 -11.01 10.16 23.88
N GLU A 283 -10.95 11.12 24.79
CA GLU A 283 -12.08 11.46 25.65
C GLU A 283 -13.28 11.99 24.84
N GLY A 284 -14.49 11.60 25.24
CA GLY A 284 -15.74 12.14 24.69
C GLY A 284 -16.20 11.54 23.36
N PHE A 285 -15.51 10.52 22.83
CA PHE A 285 -15.96 9.80 21.64
C PHE A 285 -16.60 8.46 22.01
N ASP A 286 -17.85 8.25 21.61
CA ASP A 286 -18.57 6.99 21.87
C ASP A 286 -18.26 5.95 20.79
N PHE A 287 -17.50 4.92 21.18
CA PHE A 287 -17.17 3.78 20.31
C PHE A 287 -18.24 2.69 20.30
N GLU A 288 -19.27 2.79 21.13
CA GLU A 288 -20.33 1.78 21.26
C GLU A 288 -21.49 2.04 20.29
N GLN A 289 -21.64 3.29 19.82
CA GLN A 289 -22.76 3.72 18.97
C GLN A 289 -22.32 4.24 17.60
N ILE A 290 -21.77 3.35 16.76
CA ILE A 290 -21.41 3.67 15.38
C ILE A 290 -22.59 3.38 14.46
N LEU A 291 -23.11 4.42 13.79
CA LEU A 291 -24.18 4.28 12.81
C LEU A 291 -23.68 3.54 11.56
N VAL A 292 -24.38 2.46 11.19
CA VAL A 292 -24.11 1.68 9.96
C VAL A 292 -25.38 1.51 9.14
N GLU A 293 -25.21 1.41 7.83
CA GLU A 293 -26.24 1.08 6.86
C GLU A 293 -26.07 -0.37 6.40
N VAL A 294 -27.12 -1.16 6.51
CA VAL A 294 -27.13 -2.58 6.15
C VAL A 294 -28.05 -2.79 4.96
N TYR A 295 -27.51 -3.35 3.89
CA TYR A 295 -28.20 -3.64 2.64
C TYR A 295 -28.44 -5.15 2.55
N PRO A 296 -29.66 -5.61 2.89
CA PRO A 296 -29.99 -7.03 2.78
C PRO A 296 -30.02 -7.46 1.32
N GLN A 297 -29.64 -8.71 1.06
CA GLN A 297 -29.75 -9.31 -0.27
C GLN A 297 -31.19 -9.30 -0.77
N GLN A 298 -31.40 -8.84 -2.01
CA GLN A 298 -32.72 -8.89 -2.64
C GLN A 298 -33.03 -10.30 -3.12
N GLU A 299 -34.29 -10.72 -2.96
CA GLU A 299 -34.78 -12.02 -3.44
C GLU A 299 -34.54 -12.16 -4.96
N GLY A 300 -33.95 -13.30 -5.35
CA GLY A 300 -33.72 -13.63 -6.76
C GLY A 300 -32.44 -13.05 -7.39
N MET A 301 -31.63 -12.28 -6.65
CA MET A 301 -30.28 -11.88 -7.09
C MET A 301 -29.20 -12.77 -6.47
N ASP A 302 -28.15 -13.06 -7.24
CA ASP A 302 -26.94 -13.66 -6.71
C ASP A 302 -26.21 -12.71 -5.76
N GLU A 303 -25.59 -13.27 -4.71
CA GLU A 303 -24.86 -12.50 -3.68
C GLU A 303 -23.77 -11.62 -4.30
N THR A 304 -23.04 -12.18 -5.26
CA THR A 304 -21.92 -11.49 -5.90
C THR A 304 -22.40 -10.36 -6.79
N GLU A 305 -23.56 -10.53 -7.43
CA GLU A 305 -24.15 -9.56 -8.34
C GLU A 305 -24.71 -8.35 -7.58
N HIS A 306 -25.54 -8.58 -6.56
CA HIS A 306 -26.15 -7.49 -5.79
C HIS A 306 -25.11 -6.66 -5.04
N ALA A 307 -24.14 -7.30 -4.36
CA ALA A 307 -23.06 -6.59 -3.69
C ALA A 307 -22.19 -5.78 -4.68
N GLN A 308 -21.99 -6.31 -5.89
CA GLN A 308 -21.23 -5.64 -6.95
C GLN A 308 -21.97 -4.45 -7.54
N GLU A 309 -23.28 -4.58 -7.78
CA GLU A 309 -24.12 -3.49 -8.25
C GLU A 309 -24.12 -2.35 -7.23
N PHE A 310 -24.35 -2.67 -5.96
CA PHE A 310 -24.34 -1.68 -4.88
C PHE A 310 -22.98 -1.00 -4.73
N PHE A 311 -21.89 -1.78 -4.70
CA PHE A 311 -20.54 -1.23 -4.66
C PHE A 311 -20.30 -0.28 -5.83
N SER A 312 -20.72 -0.67 -7.03
CA SER A 312 -20.58 0.16 -8.23
C SER A 312 -21.41 1.44 -8.10
N GLU A 313 -22.64 1.37 -7.60
CA GLU A 313 -23.53 2.51 -7.43
C GLU A 313 -22.99 3.54 -6.42
N VAL A 314 -22.57 3.09 -5.23
CA VAL A 314 -21.93 3.96 -4.22
C VAL A 314 -20.67 4.60 -4.78
N ASN A 315 -19.91 3.83 -5.57
CA ASN A 315 -18.68 4.32 -6.17
C ASN A 315 -18.90 5.16 -7.43
N LYS A 316 -20.05 5.12 -8.12
CA LYS A 316 -20.36 6.08 -9.19
C LYS A 316 -20.50 7.50 -8.63
N ALA A 317 -20.94 7.63 -7.37
CA ALA A 317 -21.06 8.90 -6.68
C ALA A 317 -19.70 9.50 -6.24
N GLN A 318 -18.61 8.74 -6.30
CA GLN A 318 -17.23 9.22 -6.13
C GLN A 318 -16.46 9.04 -7.46
N PRO A 319 -15.41 9.81 -7.76
CA PRO A 319 -14.58 9.50 -8.91
C PRO A 319 -13.74 8.25 -8.61
N VAL A 320 -14.30 7.06 -8.87
CA VAL A 320 -13.55 5.81 -8.92
C VAL A 320 -12.82 5.71 -10.23
N ARG A 321 -11.53 5.37 -10.13
CA ARG A 321 -10.66 5.14 -11.27
C ARG A 321 -11.20 3.94 -12.05
N LEU A 322 -11.21 4.03 -13.37
CA LEU A 322 -11.79 3.00 -14.24
C LEU A 322 -11.15 1.64 -14.00
N LEU A 323 -9.85 1.64 -13.67
CA LEU A 323 -9.10 0.44 -13.31
C LEU A 323 -9.66 -0.28 -12.06
N ASP A 324 -10.18 0.45 -11.08
CA ASP A 324 -10.64 -0.10 -9.80
C ASP A 324 -12.10 -0.59 -9.85
N LEU A 325 -12.81 -0.37 -10.96
CA LEU A 325 -14.16 -0.89 -11.15
C LEU A 325 -14.13 -2.41 -11.41
N PRO A 326 -15.04 -3.17 -10.79
CA PRO A 326 -15.08 -4.62 -10.94
C PRO A 326 -15.37 -4.98 -12.41
N ASN A 327 -14.71 -6.03 -12.90
CA ASN A 327 -14.80 -6.54 -14.28
C ASN A 327 -14.30 -5.60 -15.39
N MET A 328 -13.78 -4.40 -15.09
CA MET A 328 -13.23 -3.51 -16.13
C MET A 328 -11.85 -3.97 -16.63
N ALA A 329 -11.00 -4.46 -15.73
CA ALA A 329 -9.66 -4.92 -16.06
C ALA A 329 -9.49 -6.42 -15.80
N LYS A 330 -8.74 -7.10 -16.67
CA LYS A 330 -8.31 -8.49 -16.41
C LYS A 330 -7.46 -8.52 -15.14
N ALA A 331 -7.65 -9.55 -14.29
CA ALA A 331 -6.88 -9.71 -13.05
C ALA A 331 -5.36 -9.70 -13.28
N SER A 332 -4.90 -10.23 -14.42
CA SER A 332 -3.49 -10.16 -14.83
C SER A 332 -3.01 -8.73 -15.08
N HIS A 333 -3.82 -7.89 -15.73
CA HIS A 333 -3.49 -6.48 -15.99
C HIS A 333 -3.44 -5.70 -14.68
N LEU A 334 -4.41 -5.90 -13.79
CA LEU A 334 -4.42 -5.30 -12.46
C LEU A 334 -3.14 -5.62 -11.69
N LYS A 335 -2.73 -6.88 -11.67
CA LYS A 335 -1.49 -7.29 -11.00
C LYS A 335 -0.24 -6.65 -11.62
N MET A 336 -0.18 -6.53 -12.95
CA MET A 336 0.92 -5.88 -13.66
C MET A 336 1.00 -4.38 -13.36
N ILE A 337 -0.12 -3.66 -13.50
CA ILE A 337 -0.19 -2.22 -13.30
C ILE A 337 0.12 -1.87 -11.84
N ASN A 338 -0.49 -2.58 -10.88
CA ASN A 338 -0.26 -2.34 -9.45
C ASN A 338 1.20 -2.64 -9.07
N GLY A 339 1.78 -3.73 -9.58
CA GLY A 339 3.18 -4.08 -9.35
C GLY A 339 4.14 -3.01 -9.88
N ALA A 340 3.98 -2.62 -11.15
CA ALA A 340 4.85 -1.62 -11.77
C ALA A 340 4.74 -0.25 -11.10
N ALA A 341 3.52 0.23 -10.84
CA ALA A 341 3.31 1.54 -10.19
C ALA A 341 3.92 1.58 -8.78
N LYS A 342 3.75 0.50 -8.00
CA LYS A 342 4.35 0.38 -6.67
C LYS A 342 5.88 0.42 -6.72
N THR A 343 6.50 -0.37 -7.61
CA THR A 343 7.96 -0.40 -7.73
C THR A 343 8.53 0.94 -8.21
N ILE A 344 7.84 1.65 -9.11
CA ILE A 344 8.26 2.98 -9.57
C ILE A 344 8.17 4.00 -8.43
N LYS A 345 7.09 3.98 -7.63
CA LYS A 345 6.94 4.82 -6.45
C LYS A 345 8.05 4.57 -5.43
N GLU A 346 8.37 3.31 -5.16
CA GLU A 346 9.47 2.93 -4.27
C GLU A 346 10.83 3.42 -4.78
N LYS A 347 11.03 3.44 -6.10
CA LYS A 347 12.27 3.92 -6.73
C LYS A 347 12.39 5.45 -6.72
N TYR A 348 11.27 6.17 -6.80
CA TYR A 348 11.23 7.64 -6.87
C TYR A 348 10.26 8.26 -5.84
N PRO A 349 10.45 8.02 -4.53
CA PRO A 349 9.48 8.41 -3.51
C PRO A 349 9.21 9.93 -3.50
N ASP A 350 10.25 10.76 -3.69
CA ASP A 350 10.14 12.23 -3.70
C ASP A 350 9.36 12.82 -4.89
N MET A 351 9.11 12.00 -5.91
CA MET A 351 8.39 12.36 -7.12
C MET A 351 6.95 11.84 -7.11
N PHE A 352 6.56 11.09 -6.07
CA PHE A 352 5.19 10.65 -5.87
C PHE A 352 4.53 11.43 -4.74
N SER A 353 3.31 11.88 -5.00
CA SER A 353 2.44 12.52 -4.02
C SER A 353 1.21 11.67 -3.77
N GLU A 354 0.77 11.63 -2.53
CA GLU A 354 -0.45 10.93 -2.13
C GLU A 354 -1.72 11.65 -2.58
N SER A 355 -1.62 12.94 -2.89
CA SER A 355 -2.73 13.74 -3.42
C SER A 355 -3.05 13.35 -4.86
N GLN A 356 -4.32 13.05 -5.14
CA GLN A 356 -4.81 12.84 -6.51
C GLN A 356 -4.75 14.13 -7.37
N ARG A 357 -4.68 15.30 -6.73
CA ARG A 357 -4.52 16.61 -7.38
C ARG A 357 -3.07 17.10 -7.28
N CYS A 358 -2.11 16.18 -7.40
CA CYS A 358 -0.69 16.52 -7.38
C CYS A 358 -0.33 17.45 -8.55
N ARG A 359 0.55 18.42 -8.29
CA ARG A 359 1.05 19.34 -9.32
C ARG A 359 2.34 18.77 -9.92
N PRO A 360 2.61 19.03 -11.22
CA PRO A 360 3.90 18.72 -11.83
C PRO A 360 5.05 19.25 -10.96
N PRO A 361 6.13 18.47 -10.78
CA PRO A 361 6.45 17.23 -11.49
C PRO A 361 5.98 15.96 -10.77
N HIS A 362 5.15 16.06 -9.75
CA HIS A 362 4.77 14.89 -8.95
C HIS A 362 3.71 14.06 -9.66
N LEU A 363 3.82 12.74 -9.54
CA LEU A 363 2.78 11.79 -9.92
C LEU A 363 2.01 11.30 -8.70
N ASN A 364 0.77 10.87 -8.93
CA ASN A 364 0.02 10.11 -7.96
C ASN A 364 -0.06 8.67 -8.46
N GLU A 365 0.16 7.72 -7.55
CA GLU A 365 0.17 6.28 -7.87
C GLU A 365 -1.16 5.84 -8.52
N ASP A 366 -2.30 6.28 -7.99
CA ASP A 366 -3.60 5.90 -8.51
C ASP A 366 -3.89 6.56 -9.87
N ASN A 367 -3.46 7.81 -10.06
CA ASN A 367 -3.55 8.48 -11.37
C ASN A 367 -2.69 7.78 -12.42
N LEU A 368 -1.48 7.36 -12.05
CA LEU A 368 -0.56 6.62 -12.94
C LEU A 368 -1.18 5.28 -13.35
N ARG A 369 -1.71 4.53 -12.38
CA ARG A 369 -2.39 3.24 -12.62
C ARG A 369 -3.56 3.39 -13.60
N ASP A 370 -4.42 4.38 -13.36
CA ASP A 370 -5.59 4.66 -14.18
C ASP A 370 -5.20 5.12 -15.60
N ALA A 371 -4.18 5.98 -15.73
CA ALA A 371 -3.71 6.45 -17.02
C ALA A 371 -3.09 5.32 -17.88
N ILE A 372 -2.29 4.45 -17.28
CA ILE A 372 -1.73 3.26 -17.96
C ILE A 372 -2.86 2.35 -18.47
N PHE A 373 -3.88 2.14 -17.64
CA PHE A 373 -5.04 1.32 -18.00
C PHE A 373 -5.89 1.95 -19.09
N ALA A 374 -6.26 3.21 -18.94
CA ALA A 374 -7.08 3.96 -19.88
C ALA A 374 -6.42 4.09 -21.26
N ALA A 375 -5.09 4.22 -21.30
CA ALA A 375 -4.32 4.22 -22.53
C ALA A 375 -4.06 2.80 -23.08
N SER A 376 -4.57 1.73 -22.46
CA SER A 376 -4.38 0.34 -22.90
C SER A 376 -2.92 -0.03 -23.21
N VAL A 377 -1.98 0.48 -22.41
CA VAL A 377 -0.52 0.35 -22.65
C VAL A 377 -0.11 -1.12 -22.75
N ILE A 378 -0.63 -1.97 -21.86
CA ILE A 378 -0.29 -3.40 -21.80
C ILE A 378 -0.64 -4.10 -23.12
N ASP A 379 -1.85 -3.88 -23.63
CA ASP A 379 -2.31 -4.51 -24.87
C ASP A 379 -1.60 -3.94 -26.09
N ARG A 380 -1.44 -2.60 -26.17
CA ARG A 380 -0.77 -1.93 -27.30
C ARG A 380 0.69 -2.35 -27.46
N HIS A 381 1.41 -2.45 -26.35
CA HIS A 381 2.84 -2.81 -26.34
C HIS A 381 3.08 -4.31 -26.08
N SER A 382 2.02 -5.12 -26.02
CA SER A 382 2.08 -6.58 -25.82
C SER A 382 2.93 -7.01 -24.61
N LEU A 383 2.79 -6.28 -23.50
CA LEU A 383 3.58 -6.47 -22.28
C LEU A 383 3.03 -7.65 -21.48
N LYS A 384 3.92 -8.57 -21.04
CA LYS A 384 3.52 -9.85 -20.42
C LYS A 384 3.86 -9.94 -18.93
N SER A 385 4.64 -9.00 -18.40
CA SER A 385 5.06 -9.03 -17.00
C SER A 385 5.11 -7.63 -16.37
N PRO A 386 5.00 -7.52 -15.03
CA PRO A 386 5.13 -6.24 -14.33
C PRO A 386 6.50 -5.57 -14.59
N LYS A 387 7.56 -6.37 -14.70
CA LYS A 387 8.92 -5.87 -14.98
C LYS A 387 9.02 -5.27 -16.38
N GLN A 388 8.45 -5.92 -17.40
CA GLN A 388 8.40 -5.35 -18.75
C GLN A 388 7.62 -4.02 -18.80
N LEU A 389 6.52 -3.92 -18.05
CA LEU A 389 5.79 -2.66 -17.93
C LEU A 389 6.63 -1.59 -17.23
N GLN A 390 7.34 -1.94 -16.16
CA GLN A 390 8.26 -1.03 -15.49
C GLN A 390 9.37 -0.55 -16.44
N ASP A 391 10.03 -1.46 -17.16
CA ASP A 391 11.10 -1.14 -18.09
C ASP A 391 10.58 -0.21 -19.21
N TRP A 392 9.40 -0.49 -19.75
CA TRP A 392 8.74 0.39 -20.73
C TRP A 392 8.47 1.80 -20.17
N ILE A 393 7.95 1.91 -18.94
CA ILE A 393 7.72 3.21 -18.30
C ILE A 393 9.05 3.97 -18.12
N MET A 394 10.14 3.27 -17.78
CA MET A 394 11.47 3.89 -17.67
C MET A 394 12.01 4.32 -19.03
N THR A 395 11.80 3.55 -20.10
CA THR A 395 12.11 3.99 -21.47
C THR A 395 11.34 5.27 -21.82
N GLN A 396 10.06 5.37 -21.45
CA GLN A 396 9.30 6.61 -21.66
C GLN A 396 9.88 7.79 -20.85
N ASN A 397 10.39 7.53 -19.65
CA ASN A 397 11.06 8.57 -18.84
C ASN A 397 12.32 9.11 -19.53
N GLU A 398 13.11 8.24 -20.14
CA GLU A 398 14.31 8.62 -20.91
C GLU A 398 13.95 9.40 -22.18
N ILE A 399 12.88 8.99 -22.88
CA ILE A 399 12.37 9.72 -24.04
C ILE A 399 11.90 11.13 -23.62
N MET A 400 11.19 11.23 -22.50
CA MET A 400 10.75 12.53 -21.95
C MET A 400 11.93 13.40 -21.54
N GLN A 401 12.98 12.81 -20.95
CA GLN A 401 14.22 13.51 -20.63
C GLN A 401 14.88 14.08 -21.89
N ALA A 402 14.99 13.28 -22.96
CA ALA A 402 15.60 13.70 -24.22
C ALA A 402 14.81 14.84 -24.87
N LYS A 403 13.48 14.75 -24.91
CA LYS A 403 12.60 15.81 -25.42
C LYS A 403 12.78 17.13 -24.67
N LEU A 404 13.02 17.08 -23.36
CA LEU A 404 13.23 18.27 -22.53
C LEU A 404 14.64 18.85 -22.63
N GLN A 405 15.55 18.26 -23.42
CA GLN A 405 16.83 18.90 -23.75
C GLN A 405 16.66 20.00 -24.80
N GLU A 406 15.56 19.99 -25.57
CA GLU A 406 15.23 21.04 -26.53
C GLU A 406 14.76 22.31 -25.81
N GLU A 407 15.39 23.47 -26.10
CA GLU A 407 15.08 24.74 -25.43
C GLU A 407 13.60 25.13 -25.54
N GLU A 408 12.96 24.87 -26.68
CA GLU A 408 11.54 25.14 -26.89
C GLU A 408 10.63 24.33 -25.95
N ALA A 409 11.01 23.09 -25.62
CA ALA A 409 10.27 22.25 -24.69
C ALA A 409 10.46 22.72 -23.25
N GLN A 410 11.66 23.16 -22.89
CA GLN A 410 11.95 23.69 -21.54
C GLN A 410 11.12 24.94 -21.22
N GLN A 411 10.92 25.83 -22.19
CA GLN A 411 10.15 27.06 -22.00
C GLN A 411 8.67 26.81 -21.68
N LYS A 412 8.11 25.67 -22.10
CA LYS A 412 6.71 25.31 -21.83
C LYS A 412 6.50 24.73 -20.43
N VAL A 413 7.56 24.26 -19.78
CA VAL A 413 7.49 23.61 -18.48
C VAL A 413 7.86 24.60 -17.38
N ASN A 414 7.19 24.47 -16.22
CA ASN A 414 7.55 25.27 -15.06
C ASN A 414 9.01 25.00 -14.63
N ALA A 415 9.84 26.04 -14.57
CA ALA A 415 11.28 25.91 -14.26
C ALA A 415 11.56 25.17 -12.93
N LYS A 416 10.76 25.39 -11.88
CA LYS A 416 10.92 24.69 -10.59
C LYS A 416 10.56 23.20 -10.71
N ALA A 417 9.56 22.88 -11.52
CA ALA A 417 9.18 21.49 -11.76
C ALA A 417 10.26 20.77 -12.58
N LEU A 418 10.82 21.43 -13.58
CA LEU A 418 11.92 20.92 -14.39
C LEU A 418 13.18 20.69 -13.53
N GLU A 419 13.59 21.68 -12.71
CA GLU A 419 14.73 21.56 -11.80
C GLU A 419 14.58 20.35 -10.87
N LYS A 420 13.39 20.17 -10.28
CA LYS A 420 13.11 19.02 -9.41
C LYS A 420 13.12 17.70 -10.21
N ALA A 421 12.49 17.65 -11.38
CA ALA A 421 12.53 16.47 -12.26
C ALA A 421 13.97 16.09 -12.63
N THR A 422 14.81 17.07 -12.96
CA THR A 422 16.23 16.87 -13.27
C THR A 422 17.01 16.38 -12.06
N LYS A 423 16.78 16.96 -10.88
CA LYS A 423 17.43 16.55 -9.62
C LYS A 423 17.21 15.07 -9.31
N PHE A 424 16.00 14.55 -9.55
CA PHE A 424 15.63 13.16 -9.25
C PHE A 424 15.69 12.23 -10.47
N GLY A 425 16.02 12.75 -11.67
CA GLY A 425 16.05 11.97 -12.91
C GLY A 425 14.69 11.40 -13.34
N PHE A 426 13.60 12.09 -13.03
CA PHE A 426 12.23 11.60 -13.25
C PHE A 426 11.34 12.68 -13.86
N TYR A 427 10.95 12.48 -15.12
CA TYR A 427 10.32 13.47 -15.99
C TYR A 427 8.87 13.13 -16.37
N LEU A 428 8.40 11.91 -16.08
CA LEU A 428 7.05 11.44 -16.42
C LEU A 428 5.92 12.25 -15.77
N GLY A 429 6.19 12.97 -14.67
CA GLY A 429 5.20 13.83 -14.02
C GLY A 429 5.10 15.24 -14.59
N LEU A 430 5.89 15.57 -15.63
CA LEU A 430 5.83 16.86 -16.31
C LEU A 430 4.76 16.92 -17.40
N GLY A 431 4.29 15.77 -17.89
CA GLY A 431 3.28 15.67 -18.95
C GLY A 431 2.58 14.31 -18.95
N ASN A 432 1.43 14.23 -19.63
CA ASN A 432 0.62 13.02 -19.75
C ASN A 432 0.59 12.46 -21.19
N ASP A 433 1.29 13.07 -22.12
CA ASP A 433 1.34 12.66 -23.53
C ASP A 433 2.06 11.32 -23.72
N TRP A 434 3.02 11.00 -22.84
CA TRP A 434 3.83 9.79 -22.94
C TRP A 434 3.05 8.48 -22.81
N TYR A 435 1.85 8.48 -22.20
CA TYR A 435 1.02 7.29 -22.16
C TYR A 435 0.61 6.82 -23.55
N TYR A 436 0.54 7.73 -24.53
CA TYR A 436 0.00 7.46 -25.85
C TYR A 436 1.05 7.14 -26.91
N ASN A 437 2.33 7.23 -26.57
CA ASN A 437 3.46 6.91 -27.47
C ASN A 437 3.67 5.41 -27.69
#